data_AF-G2YTL1-F1
#
_entry.id   AF-G2YTL1-F1
#
_cell.length_a   1.000
_cell.length_b   1.000
_cell.length_c   1.000
_cell.angle_alpha   90.00
_cell.angle_beta   90.00
_cell.angle_gamma   90.00
#
_symmetry.space_group_name_H-M   'P 1'
#
loop_
_entity.id
_entity.type
_entity.pdbx_description
1 polymer ?
#
loop_
_entity_poly.entity_id
_entity_poly.type
_entity_poly.pdbx_seq_one_letter_code
_entity_poly.pdbx_strand_id
1 'polypeptide(L)'
;MAEKIIQLEPTMEQQPLAIPQDQQPQEQPPPSSYSSPNVVEQSEWSNSIWNCFSPSSLCLKAFFCPCFVYGKTQHRLNKDPNLMGYSRFNNDCFIWAGAQWCGLGAIFTTLQRRQIRTEYGIGKAGEGEVKDIALSWCCHCCVLMQQEKEVIMRNQGSDVFSQGYQRTEPMAMAQTD
;
A
#
# COMPACT_ATOMS: atom_id res chain seq x y z
N MET A 1 -66.17 -41.76 35.98
CA MET A 1 -65.87 -43.10 35.44
C MET A 1 -65.70 -42.89 33.93
N ALA A 2 -64.55 -42.99 33.27
CA ALA A 2 -63.32 -43.78 33.45
C ALA A 2 -62.08 -42.97 32.97
N GLU A 3 -60.96 -43.02 33.69
CA GLU A 3 -59.62 -43.57 33.31
C GLU A 3 -59.09 -43.13 31.93
N LYS A 4 -58.12 -42.21 31.84
CA LYS A 4 -56.64 -42.33 32.02
C LYS A 4 -55.98 -43.27 31.00
N ILE A 5 -55.07 -42.74 30.17
CA ILE A 5 -53.71 -43.25 29.93
C ILE A 5 -52.90 -42.17 29.18
N ILE A 6 -51.75 -41.84 29.78
CA ILE A 6 -50.63 -41.06 29.24
C ILE A 6 -49.67 -42.07 28.61
N GLN A 7 -49.10 -41.80 27.43
CA GLN A 7 -47.66 -42.02 27.18
C GLN A 7 -47.15 -41.17 26.01
N LEU A 8 -45.92 -40.67 26.19
CA LEU A 8 -45.17 -39.72 25.36
C LEU A 8 -44.51 -40.36 24.12
N GLU A 9 -44.28 -39.49 23.11
CA GLU A 9 -43.24 -39.38 22.03
C GLU A 9 -42.27 -40.55 21.73
N PRO A 10 -41.77 -40.72 20.47
CA PRO A 10 -40.96 -39.66 19.82
C PRO A 10 -40.93 -39.61 18.27
N THR A 11 -40.34 -38.50 17.78
CA THR A 11 -39.38 -38.39 16.65
C THR A 11 -39.77 -37.33 15.62
N MET A 12 -39.02 -36.24 15.70
CA MET A 12 -38.88 -35.16 14.74
C MET A 12 -38.24 -35.67 13.44
N GLU A 13 -38.80 -35.33 12.28
CA GLU A 13 -38.11 -34.84 11.07
C GLU A 13 -39.05 -34.91 9.86
N GLN A 14 -39.41 -33.76 9.28
CA GLN A 14 -39.13 -33.49 7.86
C GLN A 14 -39.48 -32.04 7.49
N GLN A 15 -38.55 -31.45 6.75
CA GLN A 15 -38.35 -30.03 6.49
C GLN A 15 -39.38 -29.39 5.55
N PRO A 16 -39.50 -28.04 5.56
CA PRO A 16 -40.63 -27.32 4.99
C PRO A 16 -40.49 -26.94 3.51
N LEU A 17 -41.65 -26.98 2.86
CA LEU A 17 -42.18 -26.19 1.75
C LEU A 17 -41.32 -25.04 1.19
N ALA A 18 -41.06 -25.10 -0.12
CA ALA A 18 -40.66 -23.98 -0.95
C ALA A 18 -41.90 -23.19 -1.41
N ILE A 19 -41.94 -21.88 -1.13
CA ILE A 19 -42.85 -20.89 -1.75
C ILE A 19 -41.99 -19.65 -2.09
N PRO A 20 -42.18 -18.99 -3.27
CA PRO A 20 -41.27 -17.97 -3.80
C PRO A 20 -41.46 -16.62 -3.11
N GLN A 21 -40.36 -15.93 -2.77
CA GLN A 21 -40.38 -14.53 -2.33
C GLN A 21 -39.69 -13.60 -3.33
N ASP A 22 -40.46 -12.63 -3.78
CA ASP A 22 -40.04 -11.36 -4.36
C ASP A 22 -38.98 -10.63 -3.53
N GLN A 23 -38.13 -9.88 -4.24
CA GLN A 23 -37.27 -8.77 -3.78
C GLN A 23 -36.23 -9.09 -2.69
N GLN A 24 -34.99 -9.39 -3.10
CA GLN A 24 -33.81 -9.17 -2.25
C GLN A 24 -33.17 -7.80 -2.54
N PRO A 25 -33.05 -6.90 -1.53
CA PRO A 25 -32.12 -5.78 -1.57
C PRO A 25 -30.67 -6.31 -1.60
N GLN A 26 -29.86 -5.82 -2.54
CA GLN A 26 -28.42 -6.10 -2.55
C GLN A 26 -27.77 -5.44 -1.32
N GLU A 27 -27.14 -6.28 -0.51
CA GLU A 27 -26.31 -5.90 0.63
C GLU A 27 -25.12 -5.06 0.14
N GLN A 28 -25.08 -3.78 0.51
CA GLN A 28 -23.93 -2.91 0.33
C GLN A 28 -22.84 -3.31 1.33
N PRO A 29 -21.56 -3.45 0.94
CA PRO A 29 -20.47 -3.58 1.91
C PRO A 29 -20.43 -2.30 2.78
N PRO A 30 -20.08 -2.41 4.08
CA PRO A 30 -20.20 -1.31 5.03
C PRO A 30 -19.33 -0.11 4.62
N PRO A 31 -19.85 1.13 4.66
CA PRO A 31 -19.00 2.31 4.56
C PRO A 31 -18.26 2.48 5.88
N SER A 32 -16.99 2.07 5.91
CA SER A 32 -16.08 2.43 6.98
C SER A 32 -15.67 3.90 6.88
N SER A 33 -15.64 4.52 8.06
CA SER A 33 -15.15 5.85 8.46
C SER A 33 -15.90 7.09 8.00
N TYR A 34 -16.81 7.54 8.86
CA TYR A 34 -17.11 8.97 9.02
C TYR A 34 -15.82 9.73 9.36
N SER A 35 -15.31 10.51 8.42
CA SER A 35 -14.22 11.46 8.67
C SER A 35 -14.74 12.63 9.51
N SER A 36 -14.39 12.64 10.80
CA SER A 36 -14.47 13.85 11.62
C SER A 36 -13.50 14.91 11.09
N PRO A 37 -13.87 16.20 11.06
CA PRO A 37 -12.97 17.25 10.61
C PRO A 37 -11.98 17.56 11.74
N ASN A 38 -10.67 17.34 11.49
CA ASN A 38 -9.51 17.49 12.39
C ASN A 38 -9.02 16.26 13.17
N VAL A 39 -8.91 15.11 12.50
CA VAL A 39 -7.83 14.17 12.84
C VAL A 39 -6.92 14.11 11.61
N VAL A 40 -5.68 14.56 11.74
CA VAL A 40 -4.63 14.19 10.77
C VAL A 40 -4.49 12.67 10.91
N GLU A 41 -5.16 11.94 10.03
CA GLU A 41 -5.07 10.48 9.99
C GLU A 41 -3.61 10.13 9.75
N GLN A 42 -2.92 9.65 10.79
CA GLN A 42 -1.53 9.21 10.68
C GLN A 42 -1.51 8.04 9.71
N SER A 43 -0.87 8.23 8.56
CA SER A 43 -0.76 7.16 7.57
C SER A 43 0.27 6.15 8.07
N GLU A 44 0.00 4.85 7.92
CA GLU A 44 1.02 3.83 8.18
C GLU A 44 1.82 3.52 6.91
N TRP A 45 2.92 2.78 7.04
CA TRP A 45 3.65 2.28 5.88
C TRP A 45 2.78 1.31 5.09
N SER A 46 2.58 1.59 3.81
CA SER A 46 1.69 0.79 2.96
C SER A 46 2.27 -0.58 2.62
N ASN A 47 3.61 -0.72 2.67
CA ASN A 47 4.31 -1.99 2.49
C ASN A 47 5.12 -2.37 3.73
N SER A 48 5.12 -3.65 4.09
CA SER A 48 6.05 -4.17 5.09
C SER A 48 7.49 -4.18 4.55
N ILE A 49 8.46 -3.93 5.44
CA ILE A 49 9.91 -3.94 5.14
C ILE A 49 10.36 -5.33 4.69
N TRP A 50 9.73 -6.38 5.23
CA TRP A 50 10.05 -7.77 4.93
C TRP A 50 9.42 -8.25 3.62
N ASN A 51 8.57 -7.45 2.98
CA ASN A 51 8.03 -7.75 1.66
C ASN A 51 9.01 -7.31 0.54
N CYS A 52 10.29 -7.70 0.66
CA CYS A 52 11.35 -7.30 -0.26
C CYS A 52 11.36 -8.14 -1.55
N PHE A 53 10.75 -9.33 -1.59
CA PHE A 53 10.81 -10.19 -2.78
C PHE A 53 9.81 -9.86 -3.89
N SER A 54 8.88 -8.92 -3.67
CA SER A 54 7.88 -8.51 -4.66
C SER A 54 7.95 -7.00 -4.90
N PRO A 55 8.29 -6.48 -6.09
CA PRO A 55 8.72 -7.21 -7.28
C PRO A 55 10.19 -7.65 -7.21
N SER A 56 10.48 -8.85 -7.70
CA SER A 56 11.81 -9.49 -7.63
C SER A 56 12.91 -8.70 -8.36
N SER A 57 12.57 -8.01 -9.45
CA SER A 57 13.50 -7.15 -10.20
C SER A 57 14.01 -5.96 -9.36
N LEU A 58 13.15 -5.39 -8.50
CA LEU A 58 13.53 -4.31 -7.60
C LEU A 58 14.40 -4.84 -6.45
N CYS A 59 14.17 -6.07 -5.99
CA CYS A 59 15.00 -6.74 -4.98
C CYS A 59 16.44 -6.91 -5.45
N LEU A 60 16.62 -7.47 -6.64
CA LEU A 60 17.95 -7.64 -7.23
C LEU A 60 18.62 -6.28 -7.44
N LYS A 61 17.87 -5.27 -7.89
CA LYS A 61 18.42 -3.92 -8.10
C LYS A 61 18.84 -3.25 -6.80
N ALA A 62 18.02 -3.34 -5.75
CA ALA A 62 18.34 -2.79 -4.44
C ALA A 62 19.51 -3.54 -3.78
N PHE A 63 19.71 -4.82 -4.10
CA PHE A 63 20.83 -5.61 -3.58
C PHE A 63 22.15 -5.33 -4.32
N PHE A 64 22.15 -5.38 -5.65
CA PHE A 64 23.37 -5.22 -6.45
C PHE A 64 23.73 -3.76 -6.76
N CYS A 65 22.73 -2.87 -6.82
CA CYS A 65 22.92 -1.46 -7.13
C CYS A 65 22.04 -0.56 -6.24
N PRO A 66 22.20 -0.62 -4.90
CA PRO A 66 21.40 0.17 -3.96
C PRO A 66 21.45 1.68 -4.24
N CYS A 67 22.61 2.20 -4.67
CA CYS A 67 22.80 3.62 -5.00
C CYS A 67 21.84 4.13 -6.09
N PHE A 68 21.51 3.31 -7.09
CA PHE A 68 20.57 3.68 -8.15
C PHE A 68 19.15 3.74 -7.63
N VAL A 69 18.77 2.83 -6.73
CA VAL A 69 17.45 2.85 -6.11
C VAL A 69 17.33 4.08 -5.22
N TYR A 70 18.31 4.32 -4.35
CA TYR A 70 18.36 5.52 -3.49
C TYR A 70 18.24 6.82 -4.31
N GLY A 71 19.07 6.99 -5.34
CA GLY A 71 19.09 8.19 -6.16
C GLY A 71 17.85 8.35 -7.02
N LYS A 72 17.17 7.25 -7.36
CA LYS A 72 15.85 7.28 -8.02
C LYS A 72 14.77 7.79 -7.07
N THR A 73 14.71 7.22 -5.87
CA THR A 73 13.76 7.63 -4.83
C THR A 73 13.97 9.11 -4.45
N GLN A 74 15.23 9.55 -4.26
CA GLN A 74 15.54 10.95 -3.98
C GLN A 74 15.07 11.89 -5.08
N HIS A 75 15.26 11.51 -6.35
CA HIS A 75 14.79 12.32 -7.47
C HIS A 75 13.27 12.50 -7.45
N ARG A 76 12.52 11.44 -7.13
CA ARG A 76 11.07 11.50 -7.00
C ARG A 76 10.59 12.38 -5.84
N LEU A 77 11.34 12.41 -4.75
CA LEU A 77 11.03 13.22 -3.57
C LEU A 77 11.34 14.70 -3.77
N ASN A 78 12.51 15.01 -4.34
CA ASN A 78 13.04 16.39 -4.34
C ASN A 78 12.87 17.14 -5.66
N LYS A 79 12.66 16.43 -6.77
CA LYS A 79 12.68 17.05 -8.11
C LYS A 79 11.38 16.83 -8.85
N ASP A 80 11.10 15.59 -9.23
CA ASP A 80 9.95 15.28 -10.06
C ASP A 80 9.43 13.86 -9.78
N PRO A 81 8.14 13.70 -9.39
CA PRO A 81 7.57 12.40 -9.07
C PRO A 81 7.50 11.47 -10.28
N ASN A 82 7.41 12.03 -11.49
CA ASN A 82 7.32 11.32 -12.78
C ASN A 82 8.69 11.04 -13.43
N LEU A 83 9.80 11.35 -12.74
CA LEU A 83 11.19 11.15 -13.20
C LEU A 83 11.54 11.93 -14.49
N MET A 84 10.89 13.06 -14.75
CA MET A 84 11.26 13.90 -15.90
C MET A 84 12.70 14.42 -15.74
N GLY A 85 13.56 14.14 -16.71
CA GLY A 85 14.98 14.52 -16.66
C GLY A 85 15.83 13.68 -15.68
N TYR A 86 15.33 12.53 -15.21
CA TYR A 86 16.10 11.63 -14.36
C TYR A 86 17.25 10.95 -15.11
N SER A 87 18.45 11.06 -14.56
CA SER A 87 19.62 10.24 -14.94
C SER A 87 19.94 9.23 -13.82
N ARG A 88 20.33 8.01 -14.22
CA ARG A 88 20.71 6.93 -13.30
C ARG A 88 21.96 7.29 -12.49
N PHE A 89 22.92 7.93 -13.14
CA PHE A 89 24.10 8.49 -12.51
C PHE A 89 23.80 9.94 -12.14
N ASN A 90 23.32 10.14 -10.94
CA ASN A 90 23.02 11.44 -10.39
C ASN A 90 23.82 11.70 -9.10
N ASN A 91 23.82 12.95 -8.63
CA ASN A 91 24.57 13.33 -7.44
C ASN A 91 24.18 12.49 -6.22
N ASP A 92 22.88 12.20 -6.03
CA ASP A 92 22.39 11.40 -4.91
C ASP A 92 22.92 9.95 -4.95
N CYS A 93 23.03 9.36 -6.14
CA CYS A 93 23.64 8.06 -6.36
C CYS A 93 25.12 8.07 -5.95
N PHE A 94 25.89 9.08 -6.36
CA PHE A 94 27.32 9.17 -6.01
C PHE A 94 27.54 9.45 -4.53
N ILE A 95 26.74 10.35 -3.93
CA ILE A 95 26.80 10.66 -2.51
C ILE A 95 26.50 9.41 -1.68
N TRP A 96 25.43 8.68 -2.01
CA TRP A 96 25.08 7.47 -1.29
C TRP A 96 26.13 6.37 -1.50
N ALA A 97 26.64 6.18 -2.71
CA ALA A 97 27.69 5.20 -3.00
C ALA A 97 28.99 5.50 -2.23
N GLY A 98 29.41 6.77 -2.21
CA GLY A 98 30.56 7.21 -1.42
C GLY A 98 30.34 7.04 0.07
N ALA A 99 29.17 7.42 0.58
CA ALA A 99 28.80 7.22 1.98
C ALA A 99 28.81 5.74 2.38
N GLN A 100 28.30 4.86 1.53
CA GLN A 100 28.34 3.41 1.76
C GLN A 100 29.78 2.90 1.84
N TRP A 101 30.67 3.39 0.98
CA TRP A 101 32.10 3.04 1.04
C TRP A 101 32.77 3.49 2.34
N CYS A 102 32.31 4.61 2.90
CA CYS A 102 32.74 5.10 4.22
C CYS A 102 32.00 4.45 5.41
N GLY A 103 31.11 3.47 5.18
CA GLY A 103 30.30 2.84 6.23
C GLY A 103 29.14 3.70 6.75
N LEU A 104 28.85 4.83 6.11
CA LEU A 104 27.81 5.79 6.47
C LEU A 104 26.51 5.63 5.67
N GLY A 105 26.42 4.67 4.75
CA GLY A 105 25.26 4.51 3.86
C GLY A 105 23.94 4.26 4.60
N ALA A 106 23.97 3.56 5.75
CA ALA A 106 22.79 3.36 6.60
C ALA A 106 22.21 4.69 7.13
N ILE A 107 23.07 5.69 7.38
CA ILE A 107 22.66 7.02 7.84
C ILE A 107 21.87 7.73 6.74
N PHE A 108 22.40 7.80 5.52
CA PHE A 108 21.71 8.42 4.38
C PHE A 108 20.38 7.75 4.07
N THR A 109 20.33 6.42 4.19
CA THR A 109 19.10 5.64 4.03
C THR A 109 18.07 5.99 5.07
N THR A 110 18.50 6.13 6.33
CA THR A 110 17.62 6.54 7.43
C THR A 110 17.13 7.96 7.24
N LEU A 111 17.98 8.88 6.77
CA LEU A 111 17.61 10.26 6.46
C LEU A 111 16.55 10.33 5.36
N GLN A 112 16.72 9.58 4.27
CA GLN A 112 15.68 9.44 3.23
C GLN A 112 14.38 8.88 3.82
N ARG A 113 14.47 7.92 4.74
CA ARG A 113 13.28 7.35 5.38
C ARG A 113 12.55 8.36 6.24
N ARG A 114 13.30 9.17 7.00
CA ARG A 114 12.76 10.26 7.80
C ARG A 114 12.06 11.27 6.92
N GLN A 115 12.68 11.67 5.81
CA GLN A 115 12.07 12.56 4.83
C GLN A 115 10.72 12.01 4.33
N ILE A 116 10.67 10.76 3.89
CA ILE A 116 9.42 10.11 3.43
C ILE A 116 8.33 10.13 4.53
N ARG A 117 8.71 9.91 5.80
CA ARG A 117 7.75 10.01 6.90
C ARG A 117 7.22 11.41 7.10
N THR A 118 8.08 12.42 7.00
CA THR A 118 7.69 13.82 7.13
C THR A 118 6.81 14.26 5.98
N GLU A 119 7.17 13.93 4.74
CA GLU A 119 6.43 14.30 3.53
C GLU A 119 5.01 13.73 3.51
N TYR A 120 4.85 12.48 3.94
CA TYR A 120 3.55 11.80 3.87
C TYR A 120 2.88 11.55 5.22
N GLY A 121 3.37 12.17 6.30
CA GLY A 121 2.81 12.01 7.65
C GLY A 121 2.76 10.56 8.16
N ILE A 122 3.82 9.77 7.89
CA ILE A 122 3.86 8.35 8.29
C ILE A 122 4.35 8.18 9.73
N GLY A 123 3.44 7.82 10.64
CA GLY A 123 3.72 7.63 12.06
C GLY A 123 4.02 8.93 12.83
N LYS A 124 4.34 8.81 14.13
CA LYS A 124 4.70 9.96 14.99
C LYS A 124 6.18 10.32 14.86
N ALA A 125 6.48 11.61 14.88
CA ALA A 125 7.86 12.10 14.88
C ALA A 125 8.64 11.51 16.08
N GLY A 126 9.79 10.87 15.80
CA GLY A 126 10.62 10.21 16.82
C GLY A 126 10.22 8.75 17.13
N GLU A 127 9.04 8.29 16.73
CA GLU A 127 8.61 6.92 16.98
C GLU A 127 9.19 5.96 15.92
N GLY A 128 9.95 4.96 16.36
CA GLY A 128 10.54 3.95 15.48
C GLY A 128 11.84 4.34 14.79
N GLU A 129 12.43 5.51 15.06
CA GLU A 129 13.68 5.93 14.42
C GLU A 129 14.86 4.99 14.73
N VAL A 130 14.95 4.49 15.97
CA VAL A 130 15.96 3.50 16.36
C VAL A 130 15.77 2.20 15.56
N LYS A 131 14.51 1.78 15.38
CA LYS A 131 14.17 0.62 14.53
C LYS A 131 14.57 0.88 13.08
N ASP A 132 14.44 2.10 12.59
CA ASP A 132 14.82 2.44 11.22
C ASP A 132 16.32 2.45 10.99
N ILE A 133 17.10 2.93 11.96
CA ILE A 133 18.56 2.86 11.94
C ILE A 133 18.98 1.38 11.95
N ALA A 134 18.44 0.59 12.87
CA ALA A 134 18.74 -0.83 12.99
C ALA A 134 18.39 -1.60 11.70
N LEU A 135 17.23 -1.34 11.10
CA LEU A 135 16.81 -1.97 9.86
C LEU A 135 17.62 -1.50 8.65
N SER A 136 17.98 -0.21 8.60
CA SER A 136 18.84 0.32 7.54
C SER A 136 20.24 -0.27 7.60
N TRP A 137 20.70 -0.70 8.78
CA TRP A 137 21.98 -1.37 8.94
C TRP A 137 21.91 -2.88 8.67
N CYS A 138 20.86 -3.56 9.13
CA CYS A 138 20.69 -5.01 9.01
C CYS A 138 20.23 -5.45 7.60
N CYS A 139 19.28 -4.74 6.99
CA CYS A 139 18.84 -5.02 5.62
C CYS A 139 18.62 -3.72 4.84
N HIS A 140 19.72 -3.12 4.41
CA HIS A 140 19.70 -1.87 3.65
C HIS A 140 18.83 -1.96 2.37
N CYS A 141 18.94 -3.06 1.62
CA CYS A 141 18.15 -3.24 0.38
C CYS A 141 16.63 -3.29 0.65
N CYS A 142 16.20 -3.97 1.73
CA CYS A 142 14.79 -4.05 2.12
C CYS A 142 14.20 -2.65 2.37
N VAL A 143 14.95 -1.80 3.06
CA VAL A 143 14.53 -0.44 3.39
C VAL A 143 14.42 0.42 2.12
N LEU A 144 15.43 0.39 1.24
CA LEU A 144 15.37 1.13 -0.03
C LEU A 144 14.19 0.72 -0.90
N MET A 145 13.87 -0.58 -0.94
CA MET A 145 12.71 -1.07 -1.68
C MET A 145 11.40 -0.59 -1.09
N GLN A 146 11.25 -0.65 0.24
CA GLN A 146 10.06 -0.13 0.90
C GLN A 146 9.87 1.35 0.56
N GLN A 147 10.95 2.13 0.61
CA GLN A 147 10.94 3.56 0.30
C GLN A 147 10.53 3.85 -1.15
N GLU A 148 11.15 3.19 -2.15
CA GLU A 148 10.78 3.40 -3.56
C GLU A 148 9.31 3.01 -3.83
N LYS A 149 8.83 1.92 -3.24
CA LYS A 149 7.42 1.52 -3.38
C LYS A 149 6.47 2.53 -2.77
N GLU A 150 6.79 3.02 -1.57
CA GLU A 150 5.95 4.00 -0.88
C GLU A 150 5.83 5.28 -1.71
N VAL A 151 6.96 5.79 -2.20
CA VAL A 151 6.99 6.99 -3.03
C VAL A 151 6.24 6.77 -4.34
N ILE A 152 6.38 5.61 -5.00
CA ILE A 152 5.61 5.31 -6.22
C ILE A 152 4.11 5.31 -5.93
N MET A 153 3.65 4.60 -4.90
CA MET A 153 2.22 4.47 -4.62
C MET A 153 1.59 5.81 -4.21
N ARG A 154 2.28 6.57 -3.38
CA ARG A 154 1.82 7.90 -2.94
C ARG A 154 1.80 8.91 -4.10
N ASN A 155 2.76 8.84 -5.01
CA ASN A 155 2.78 9.69 -6.20
C ASN A 155 1.71 9.28 -7.23
N GLN A 156 1.46 7.98 -7.41
CA GLN A 156 0.42 7.47 -8.32
C GLN A 156 -1.00 7.78 -7.81
N GLY A 157 -1.24 7.72 -6.50
CA GLY A 157 -2.52 8.12 -5.92
C GLY A 157 -2.92 9.57 -6.24
N SER A 158 -1.93 10.45 -6.34
CA SER A 158 -2.13 11.86 -6.73
C SER A 158 -2.49 12.03 -8.21
N ASP A 159 -1.89 11.24 -9.12
CA ASP A 159 -2.19 11.27 -10.56
C ASP A 159 -3.55 10.63 -10.89
N VAL A 160 -3.94 9.57 -10.18
CA VAL A 160 -5.25 8.91 -10.36
C VAL A 160 -6.40 9.81 -9.91
N PHE A 161 -6.21 10.65 -8.89
CA PHE A 161 -7.20 11.67 -8.53
C PHE A 161 -7.33 12.78 -9.59
N SER A 162 -6.25 13.06 -10.33
CA SER A 162 -6.24 14.03 -11.44
C SER A 162 -6.86 13.47 -12.72
N GLN A 163 -6.75 12.16 -12.96
CA GLN A 163 -7.48 11.46 -14.01
C GLN A 163 -8.85 10.96 -13.49
N GLY A 164 -9.75 11.90 -13.22
CA GLY A 164 -11.15 11.59 -12.99
C GLY A 164 -11.75 10.74 -14.12
N TYR A 165 -12.58 9.76 -13.75
CA TYR A 165 -13.34 8.87 -14.61
C TYR A 165 -13.74 9.50 -15.96
N GLN A 166 -13.11 9.04 -17.06
CA GLN A 166 -13.58 9.35 -18.40
C GLN A 166 -14.79 8.48 -18.71
N ARG A 167 -15.95 9.11 -18.92
CA ARG A 167 -17.18 8.45 -19.35
C ARG A 167 -16.91 7.72 -20.67
N THR A 168 -17.15 6.41 -20.71
CA THR A 168 -17.17 5.65 -21.96
C THR A 168 -18.22 6.25 -22.90
N GLU A 169 -17.78 6.78 -24.04
CA GLU A 169 -18.69 7.24 -25.08
C GLU A 169 -19.46 6.05 -25.67
N PRO A 170 -20.76 6.20 -25.98
CA PRO A 170 -21.57 5.10 -26.48
C PRO A 170 -21.00 4.62 -27.82
N MET A 171 -20.66 3.33 -27.86
CA MET A 171 -20.21 2.62 -29.06
C MET A 171 -21.30 2.76 -30.14
N ALA A 172 -21.05 3.57 -31.17
CA ALA A 172 -21.97 3.73 -32.28
C ALA A 172 -22.12 2.38 -33.00
N MET A 173 -23.33 1.82 -33.00
CA MET A 173 -23.63 0.59 -33.71
C MET A 173 -23.58 0.90 -35.20
N ALA A 174 -22.69 0.21 -35.94
CA ALA A 174 -22.61 0.30 -37.38
C ALA A 174 -23.95 -0.17 -37.98
N GLN A 175 -24.61 0.73 -38.72
CA GLN A 175 -25.73 0.38 -39.59
C GLN A 175 -25.18 -0.51 -40.72
N THR A 176 -25.61 -1.77 -40.72
CA THR A 176 -25.51 -2.65 -41.87
C THR A 176 -26.61 -2.27 -42.86
N ASP A 177 -26.21 -1.82 -44.05
CA ASP A 177 -27.04 -1.75 -45.26
C ASP A 177 -27.44 -3.14 -45.76
#